data_AF-A0A1J0KWB9-F1
#
_entry.id   AF-A0A1J0KWB9-F1
#
_cell.length_a   1.000
_cell.length_b   1.000
_cell.length_c   1.000
_cell.angle_alpha   90.00
_cell.angle_beta   90.00
_cell.angle_gamma   90.00
#
_symmetry.space_group_name_H-M   'P 1'
#
loop_
_entity.id
_entity.type
_entity.pdbx_description
1 polymer ?
#
loop_
_entity_poly.entity_id
_entity_poly.type
_entity_poly.pdbx_seq_one_letter_code
_entity_poly.pdbx_strand_id
1 'polypeptide(L)'
;MERQKYNLPIIITEFGADTYAGVHSLLAEMWSEEYQKDLILELIEVMHSKPYVLGEHIWNFADFRTSQNHIRCNGNKKGVFTRERQPKLVAHFLKEKWKD
;
A
#
# COMPACT_ATOMS: atom_id res chain seq x y z
N MET A 1 -12.77 -6.19 -23.65
CA MET A 1 -13.99 -7.02 -23.81
C MET A 1 -14.79 -7.16 -22.52
N GLU A 2 -14.19 -7.36 -21.33
CA GLU A 2 -14.99 -7.52 -20.09
C GLU A 2 -15.54 -6.23 -19.45
N ARG A 3 -14.83 -5.08 -19.54
CA ARG A 3 -15.31 -3.80 -18.96
C ARG A 3 -16.66 -3.34 -19.56
N GLN A 4 -16.84 -3.51 -20.87
CA GLN A 4 -18.06 -3.15 -21.57
C GLN A 4 -19.28 -3.94 -21.07
N LYS A 5 -19.08 -5.12 -20.47
CA LYS A 5 -20.17 -5.98 -19.99
C LYS A 5 -20.87 -5.42 -18.75
N TYR A 6 -20.13 -4.75 -17.86
CA TYR A 6 -20.64 -4.35 -16.54
C TYR A 6 -20.84 -2.85 -16.40
N ASN A 7 -19.96 -2.01 -16.98
CA ASN A 7 -20.03 -0.55 -16.86
C ASN A 7 -20.26 -0.03 -15.42
N LEU A 8 -19.69 -0.73 -14.43
CA LEU A 8 -19.79 -0.38 -13.01
C LEU A 8 -18.52 0.32 -12.53
N PRO A 9 -18.61 1.20 -11.52
CA PRO A 9 -17.44 1.75 -10.87
C PRO A 9 -16.66 0.66 -10.14
N ILE A 10 -15.34 0.80 -10.11
CA ILE A 10 -14.42 -0.10 -9.41
C ILE A 10 -13.82 0.64 -8.22
N ILE A 11 -13.77 -0.05 -7.08
CA ILE A 11 -12.98 0.34 -5.91
C ILE A 11 -11.92 -0.72 -5.73
N ILE A 12 -10.65 -0.32 -5.68
CA ILE A 12 -9.54 -1.22 -5.35
C ILE A 12 -9.43 -1.27 -3.83
N THR A 13 -9.82 -2.39 -3.24
CA THR A 13 -9.96 -2.51 -1.79
C THR A 13 -8.66 -2.84 -1.07
N GLU A 14 -7.68 -3.41 -1.77
CA GLU A 14 -6.41 -3.81 -1.18
C GLU A 14 -5.26 -3.68 -2.18
N PHE A 15 -4.20 -3.01 -1.76
CA PHE A 15 -2.88 -3.00 -2.40
C PHE A 15 -1.83 -2.52 -1.39
N GLY A 16 -0.60 -3.01 -1.52
CA GLY A 16 0.52 -2.64 -0.63
C GLY A 16 1.62 -3.70 -0.55
N ALA A 17 2.77 -3.32 0.00
CA ALA A 17 3.92 -4.20 0.24
C ALA A 17 4.15 -4.39 1.73
N ASP A 18 4.59 -5.59 2.13
CA ASP A 18 5.07 -5.77 3.51
C ASP A 18 6.40 -5.00 3.66
N THR A 19 6.54 -4.27 4.76
CA THR A 19 7.65 -3.34 4.97
C THR A 19 8.02 -3.26 6.45
N TYR A 20 9.30 -3.41 6.75
CA TYR A 20 9.81 -3.26 8.10
C TYR A 20 10.25 -1.82 8.34
N ALA A 21 9.69 -1.17 9.35
CA ALA A 21 10.09 0.17 9.73
C ALA A 21 11.59 0.20 10.09
N GLY A 22 12.31 1.18 9.56
CA GLY A 22 13.76 1.35 9.69
C GLY A 22 14.61 0.52 8.71
N VAL A 23 14.01 -0.31 7.86
CA VAL A 23 14.74 -0.99 6.79
C VAL A 23 14.73 -0.10 5.55
N HIS A 24 15.91 0.38 5.19
CA HIS A 24 16.12 1.26 4.05
C HIS A 24 17.00 0.60 2.99
N SER A 25 16.74 0.90 1.73
CA SER A 25 17.63 0.54 0.63
C SER A 25 17.67 1.63 -0.43
N LEU A 26 18.88 1.97 -0.90
CA LEU A 26 19.05 2.94 -1.99
C LEU A 26 18.40 2.44 -3.29
N LEU A 27 18.57 1.15 -3.57
CA LEU A 27 17.82 0.47 -4.61
C LEU A 27 16.59 -0.14 -3.94
N ALA A 28 15.41 0.41 -4.20
CA ALA A 28 14.17 -0.04 -3.59
C ALA A 28 14.02 -1.56 -3.72
N GLU A 29 14.20 -2.27 -2.61
CA GLU A 29 14.09 -3.73 -2.52
C GLU A 29 12.85 -4.09 -1.72
N MET A 30 12.25 -5.25 -2.02
CA MET A 30 11.13 -5.76 -1.22
C MET A 30 11.47 -5.67 0.27
N TRP A 31 10.47 -5.32 1.09
CA TRP A 31 10.58 -5.11 2.54
C TRP A 31 11.19 -3.79 3.01
N SER A 32 11.84 -3.00 2.13
CA SER A 32 12.30 -1.64 2.45
C SER A 32 11.17 -0.62 2.47
N GLU A 33 11.39 0.50 3.17
CA GLU A 33 10.46 1.63 3.18
C GLU A 33 10.35 2.32 1.81
N GLU A 34 11.46 2.42 1.07
CA GLU A 34 11.48 2.99 -0.27
C GLU A 34 10.63 2.17 -1.24
N TYR A 35 10.74 0.84 -1.20
CA TYR A 35 9.92 -0.04 -2.03
C TYR A 35 8.42 0.06 -1.70
N GLN A 36 8.05 0.18 -0.42
CA GLN A 36 6.65 0.40 -0.03
C GLN A 36 6.10 1.66 -0.69
N LYS A 37 6.85 2.74 -0.57
CA LYS A 37 6.49 4.06 -1.06
C LYS A 37 6.40 4.05 -2.58
N ASP A 38 7.42 3.56 -3.28
CA ASP A 38 7.43 3.52 -4.75
C ASP A 38 6.29 2.66 -5.30
N LEU A 39 6.11 1.43 -4.78
CA LEU A 39 5.04 0.55 -5.23
C LEU A 39 3.65 1.18 -5.04
N ILE A 40 3.37 1.72 -3.85
CA ILE A 40 2.04 2.26 -3.53
C ILE A 40 1.74 3.49 -4.40
N LEU A 41 2.70 4.41 -4.57
CA LEU A 41 2.49 5.61 -5.36
C LEU A 41 2.28 5.28 -6.85
N GLU A 42 3.08 4.37 -7.41
CA GLU A 42 2.92 3.92 -8.81
C GLU A 42 1.56 3.23 -9.04
N LEU A 43 1.11 2.40 -8.09
CA LEU A 43 -0.21 1.77 -8.19
C LEU A 43 -1.34 2.80 -8.15
N ILE A 44 -1.22 3.85 -7.34
CA ILE A 44 -2.19 4.95 -7.32
C ILE A 44 -2.22 5.67 -8.67
N GLU A 45 -1.06 5.98 -9.27
CA GLU A 45 -1.00 6.59 -10.62
C GLU A 45 -1.70 5.71 -11.67
N VAL A 46 -1.45 4.40 -11.64
CA VAL A 46 -2.13 3.45 -12.52
C VAL A 46 -3.64 3.46 -12.29
N MET A 47 -4.10 3.51 -11.04
CA MET A 47 -5.52 3.57 -10.69
C MET A 47 -6.17 4.87 -11.19
N HIS A 48 -5.54 6.02 -10.95
CA HIS A 48 -6.00 7.33 -11.41
C HIS A 48 -6.04 7.44 -12.94
N SER A 49 -5.18 6.70 -13.66
CA SER A 49 -5.22 6.60 -15.12
C SER A 49 -6.48 5.91 -15.68
N LYS A 50 -7.27 5.24 -14.82
CA LYS A 50 -8.47 4.49 -15.21
C LYS A 50 -9.72 5.26 -14.79
N PRO A 51 -10.48 5.84 -15.74
CA PRO A 51 -11.64 6.70 -15.42
C PRO A 51 -12.84 5.95 -14.77
N TYR A 52 -12.71 4.65 -14.55
CA TYR A 52 -13.71 3.78 -13.93
C TYR A 52 -13.29 3.31 -12.53
N VAL A 53 -12.07 3.62 -12.11
CA VAL A 53 -11.63 3.41 -10.72
C VAL A 53 -12.00 4.68 -9.97
N LEU A 54 -12.94 4.56 -9.03
CA LEU A 54 -13.49 5.70 -8.27
C LEU A 54 -13.08 5.67 -6.79
N GLY A 55 -12.24 4.73 -6.40
CA GLY A 55 -11.74 4.63 -5.03
C GLY A 55 -10.62 3.62 -4.89
N GLU A 56 -9.79 3.85 -3.89
CA GLU A 56 -8.61 3.07 -3.57
C GLU A 56 -8.41 3.02 -2.05
N HIS A 57 -8.35 1.82 -1.49
CA HIS A 57 -8.07 1.61 -0.06
C HIS A 57 -6.78 0.80 0.07
N ILE A 58 -5.77 1.43 0.68
CA ILE A 58 -4.47 0.79 0.91
C ILE A 58 -4.61 -0.31 1.96
N TRP A 59 -4.01 -1.45 1.69
CA TRP A 59 -3.86 -2.51 2.66
C TRP A 59 -2.46 -2.44 3.28
N ASN A 60 -2.28 -2.09 4.55
CA ASN A 60 -3.29 -1.82 5.59
C ASN A 60 -3.05 -0.46 6.25
N PHE A 61 -4.00 0.01 7.04
CA PHE A 61 -3.78 1.18 7.90
C PHE A 61 -2.56 0.97 8.82
N ALA A 62 -2.50 -0.14 9.57
CA ALA A 62 -1.42 -0.41 10.50
C ALA A 62 -0.98 -1.88 10.45
N ASP A 63 0.26 -2.16 10.82
CA ASP A 63 0.74 -3.53 11.02
C ASP A 63 -0.16 -4.26 12.04
N PHE A 64 -0.44 -5.55 11.78
CA PHE A 64 -1.35 -6.34 12.60
C PHE A 64 -0.88 -7.79 12.80
N ARG A 65 -1.44 -8.46 13.82
CA ARG A 65 -1.09 -9.84 14.16
C ARG A 65 -1.72 -10.82 13.16
N THR A 66 -0.96 -11.84 12.79
CA THR A 66 -1.42 -13.02 12.04
C THR A 66 -1.00 -14.28 12.79
N SER A 67 -1.46 -15.45 12.31
CA SER A 67 -0.84 -16.72 12.69
C SER A 67 0.65 -16.71 12.39
N GLN A 68 1.42 -17.48 13.17
CA GLN A 68 2.86 -17.60 12.98
C GLN A 68 3.15 -18.43 11.73
N ASN A 69 3.99 -17.88 10.84
CA ASN A 69 4.57 -18.60 9.70
C ASN A 69 5.79 -17.84 9.16
N HIS A 70 6.53 -18.46 8.24
CA HIS A 70 7.77 -17.91 7.70
C HIS A 70 7.59 -16.67 6.80
N ILE A 71 6.39 -16.42 6.26
CA ILE A 71 6.08 -15.23 5.45
C ILE A 71 5.46 -14.07 6.26
N ARG A 72 5.31 -14.22 7.57
CA ARG A 72 4.69 -13.24 8.49
C ARG A 72 5.58 -12.99 9.70
N CYS A 73 6.77 -12.42 9.48
CA CYS A 73 7.71 -12.14 10.56
C CYS A 73 7.09 -11.12 11.53
N ASN A 74 6.61 -11.63 12.66
CA ASN A 74 5.87 -10.88 13.67
C ASN A 74 4.59 -10.21 13.14
N GLY A 75 3.83 -10.92 12.29
CA GLY A 75 2.54 -10.49 11.76
C GLY A 75 2.60 -10.02 10.31
N ASN A 76 1.56 -9.31 9.88
CA ASN A 76 1.51 -8.62 8.60
C ASN A 76 2.14 -7.23 8.75
N LYS A 77 3.01 -6.88 7.80
CA LYS A 77 3.81 -5.65 7.80
C LYS A 77 3.45 -4.70 6.67
N LYS A 78 2.28 -4.89 6.06
CA LYS A 78 1.76 -4.02 4.99
C LYS A 78 1.22 -2.68 5.48
N GLY A 79 1.25 -2.43 6.79
CA GLY A 79 0.77 -1.19 7.37
C GLY A 79 1.49 0.03 6.80
N VAL A 80 0.73 1.08 6.48
CA VAL A 80 1.24 2.45 6.29
C VAL A 80 1.80 2.98 7.61
N PHE A 81 1.19 2.56 8.72
CA PHE A 81 1.67 2.80 10.08
C PHE A 81 2.19 1.50 10.71
N THR A 82 3.10 1.64 11.67
CA THR A 82 3.47 0.54 12.56
C THR A 82 2.29 0.13 13.45
N ARG A 83 2.42 -1.00 14.14
CA ARG A 83 1.41 -1.46 15.09
C ARG A 83 1.21 -0.47 16.24
N GLU A 84 2.22 0.31 16.59
CA GLU A 84 2.19 1.36 17.60
C GLU A 84 1.74 2.72 17.02
N ARG A 85 1.18 2.71 15.79
CA ARG A 85 0.63 3.88 15.08
C ARG A 85 1.66 4.97 14.80
N GLN A 86 2.92 4.58 14.64
CA GLN A 86 3.96 5.47 14.14
C GLN A 86 4.02 5.40 12.61
N PRO A 87 4.21 6.52 11.90
CA PRO A 87 4.23 6.53 10.44
C PRO A 87 5.49 5.83 9.91
N LYS A 88 5.32 5.05 8.83
CA LYS A 88 6.44 4.70 7.93
C LYS A 88 6.61 5.78 6.86
N LEU A 89 7.68 5.74 6.09
CA LEU A 89 7.99 6.67 4.99
C LEU A 89 6.78 6.96 4.12
N VAL A 90 6.08 5.92 3.65
CA VAL A 90 4.94 6.05 2.73
C VAL A 90 3.79 6.90 3.29
N ALA A 91 3.60 6.95 4.62
CA ALA A 91 2.54 7.75 5.24
C ALA A 91 2.70 9.25 4.95
N HIS A 92 3.94 9.74 4.87
CA HIS A 92 4.24 11.14 4.58
C HIS A 92 3.86 11.51 3.14
N PHE A 93 4.19 10.64 2.19
CA PHE A 93 3.87 10.84 0.77
C PHE A 93 2.38 10.68 0.48
N LEU A 94 1.70 9.74 1.14
CA LEU A 94 0.25 9.59 1.02
C LEU A 94 -0.49 10.81 1.53
N LYS A 95 -0.03 11.40 2.65
CA LYS A 95 -0.58 12.65 3.17
C LYS A 95 -0.48 13.77 2.15
N GLU A 96 0.65 13.88 1.44
CA GLU A 96 0.82 14.89 0.38
C GLU A 96 -0.06 14.59 -0.83
N LYS A 97 -0.12 13.33 -1.25
CA LYS A 97 -0.88 12.90 -2.43
C LYS A 97 -2.39 13.04 -2.29
N TRP A 98 -2.94 12.85 -1.09
CA TRP A 98 -4.37 12.98 -0.80
C TRP A 98 -4.78 14.35 -0.24
N LYS A 99 -3.88 15.35 -0.28
CA LYS A 99 -4.14 16.66 0.31
C LYS A 99 -5.09 17.54 -0.51
N ASP A 100 -5.31 17.20 -1.78
CA ASP A 100 -6.18 17.90 -2.73
C ASP A 100 -7.28 16.96 -3.30
#